data_AF-A0AAD9VJE4-F1
#
_entry.id   AF-A0AAD9VJE4-F1
#
_cell.length_a   1.000
_cell.length_b   1.000
_cell.length_c   1.000
_cell.angle_alpha   90.00
_cell.angle_beta   90.00
_cell.angle_gamma   90.00
#
_symmetry.space_group_name_H-M   'P 1'
#
loop_
_entity.id
_entity.type
_entity.pdbx_description
1 polymer ?
#
loop_
_entity_poly.entity_id
_entity_poly.type
_entity_poly.pdbx_seq_one_letter_code
_entity_poly.pdbx_strand_id
1 'polypeptide(L)'
;MSTGVYGCDKIGARNFVAGVLQFQIYRALCQAAGQRYPEDRRRPLHKCDFYRSPEAGRLLGNLMEKGSSMPWQETLQQAIGESRLDGSALREYFRPLEDWLRTENLRTGEVVGWSYDGDYCKRSIETAGLQVYGSGYYNSALSVLQTSCVLVTTIVFSITMLLR
;
A
#
# COMPACT_ATOMS: atom_id res chain seq x y z
N MET A 1 3.02 24.87 -39.78
CA MET A 1 4.19 25.36 -39.02
C MET A 1 4.25 24.57 -37.72
N SER A 2 5.23 23.67 -37.64
CA SER A 2 5.71 22.96 -36.43
C SER A 2 4.79 21.94 -35.75
N THR A 3 5.03 20.68 -36.10
CA THR A 3 4.72 19.46 -35.34
C THR A 3 5.59 19.33 -34.07
N GLY A 4 5.03 18.74 -33.01
CA GLY A 4 5.76 17.88 -32.06
C GLY A 4 6.07 18.49 -30.69
N VAL A 5 5.75 17.73 -29.63
CA VAL A 5 6.47 17.52 -28.34
C VAL A 5 5.45 16.95 -27.29
N TYR A 6 5.49 15.62 -27.13
CA TYR A 6 5.11 14.76 -25.99
C TYR A 6 3.70 14.85 -25.33
N GLY A 7 2.79 13.99 -25.81
CA GLY A 7 1.57 13.58 -25.11
C GLY A 7 1.75 12.33 -24.23
N CYS A 8 2.83 12.27 -23.45
CA CYS A 8 2.97 11.34 -22.32
C CYS A 8 2.90 12.18 -21.02
N ASP A 9 2.36 11.63 -19.93
CA ASP A 9 2.43 12.21 -18.57
C ASP A 9 1.38 13.24 -18.11
N LYS A 10 0.10 13.04 -18.44
CA LYS A 10 -1.00 13.65 -17.64
C LYS A 10 -2.00 12.64 -17.08
N ILE A 11 -2.23 11.52 -17.77
CA ILE A 11 -3.25 10.53 -17.38
C ILE A 11 -2.78 9.65 -16.21
N GLY A 12 -1.51 9.23 -16.20
CA GLY A 12 -0.98 8.32 -15.17
C GLY A 12 -1.02 8.90 -13.76
N ALA A 13 -0.47 10.10 -13.57
CA ALA A 13 -0.45 10.76 -12.26
C ALA A 13 -1.87 11.07 -11.74
N ARG A 14 -2.78 11.51 -12.62
CA ARG A 14 -4.17 11.78 -12.25
C ARG A 14 -4.86 10.51 -11.76
N ASN A 15 -4.74 9.41 -12.50
CA ASN A 15 -5.38 8.14 -12.14
C ASN A 15 -4.79 7.55 -10.85
N PHE A 16 -3.48 7.69 -10.64
CA PHE A 16 -2.83 7.27 -9.40
C PHE A 16 -3.37 8.03 -8.19
N VAL A 17 -3.39 9.36 -8.25
CA VAL A 17 -3.89 10.21 -7.16
C VAL A 17 -5.38 9.96 -6.92
N ALA A 18 -6.18 9.84 -7.98
CA ALA A 18 -7.60 9.49 -7.88
C ALA A 18 -7.79 8.12 -7.21
N GLY A 19 -6.98 7.13 -7.57
CA GLY A 19 -7.03 5.79 -6.99
C GLY A 19 -6.78 5.79 -5.48
N VAL A 20 -5.84 6.61 -4.98
CA VAL A 20 -5.58 6.71 -3.53
C VAL A 20 -6.66 7.53 -2.82
N LEU A 21 -7.02 8.70 -3.35
CA LEU A 21 -8.05 9.58 -2.77
C LEU A 21 -9.41 8.92 -2.68
N GLN A 22 -9.77 8.07 -3.66
CA GLN A 22 -11.03 7.33 -3.65
C GLN A 22 -11.22 6.56 -2.34
N PHE A 23 -10.20 5.85 -1.86
CA PHE A 23 -10.31 5.10 -0.60
C PHE A 23 -10.30 5.99 0.64
N GLN A 24 -9.56 7.10 0.63
CA GLN A 24 -9.59 8.08 1.72
C GLN A 24 -10.98 8.68 1.90
N ILE A 25 -11.59 9.16 0.80
CA ILE A 25 -12.94 9.74 0.82
C ILE A 25 -13.97 8.66 1.17
N TYR A 26 -13.85 7.45 0.60
CA TYR A 26 -14.73 6.34 0.92
C TYR A 26 -14.70 5.99 2.42
N ARG A 27 -13.51 5.96 3.05
CA ARG A 27 -13.37 5.76 4.50
C ARG A 27 -14.11 6.83 5.29
N ALA A 28 -13.95 8.10 4.94
CA ALA A 28 -14.61 9.20 5.62
C ALA A 28 -16.15 9.14 5.47
N LEU A 29 -16.64 8.81 4.26
CA LEU A 29 -18.08 8.62 4.01
C LEU A 29 -18.66 7.48 4.85
N CYS A 30 -17.93 6.36 4.95
CA CYS A 30 -18.32 5.21 5.75
C CYS A 30 -18.35 5.50 7.26
N GLN A 31 -17.41 6.32 7.74
CA GLN A 31 -17.41 6.80 9.12
C GLN A 31 -18.58 7.74 9.38
N ALA A 32 -18.85 8.68 8.46
CA ALA A 32 -20.00 9.59 8.55
C ALA A 32 -21.34 8.85 8.54
N ALA A 33 -21.46 7.77 7.77
CA ALA A 33 -22.64 6.90 7.74
C ALA A 33 -22.76 5.98 8.97
N GLY A 34 -21.81 5.99 9.90
CA GLY A 34 -21.80 5.12 11.09
C GLY A 34 -21.57 3.63 10.76
N GLN A 35 -21.13 3.31 9.54
CA GLN A 35 -20.90 1.95 9.07
C GLN A 35 -19.46 1.47 9.30
N ARG A 36 -18.55 2.35 9.78
CA ARG A 36 -17.16 2.03 10.05
C ARG A 36 -16.66 2.76 11.29
N TYR A 37 -16.05 2.03 12.24
CA TYR A 37 -15.37 2.59 13.42
C TYR A 37 -14.03 1.89 13.63
N PRO A 38 -12.88 2.60 13.76
CA PRO A 38 -11.54 2.03 13.83
C PRO A 38 -11.39 0.77 14.71
N GLU A 39 -12.02 0.79 15.88
CA GLU A 39 -11.97 -0.27 16.89
C GLU A 39 -12.85 -1.50 16.60
N ASP A 40 -13.90 -1.34 15.78
CA ASP A 40 -14.87 -2.41 15.51
C ASP A 40 -14.43 -3.29 14.32
N ARG A 41 -13.99 -4.50 14.63
CA ARG A 41 -13.63 -5.53 13.61
C ARG A 41 -14.84 -6.11 12.88
N ARG A 42 -16.06 -5.98 13.43
CA ARG A 42 -17.29 -6.51 12.79
C ARG A 42 -17.74 -5.65 11.62
N ARG A 43 -17.27 -4.41 11.55
CA ARG A 43 -17.58 -3.43 10.51
C ARG A 43 -16.34 -3.06 9.71
N PRO A 44 -15.82 -3.97 8.86
CA PRO A 44 -14.64 -3.69 8.06
C PRO A 44 -14.98 -2.75 6.90
N LEU A 45 -13.98 -1.98 6.44
CA LEU A 45 -14.17 -0.96 5.42
C LEU A 45 -14.73 -1.52 4.11
N HIS A 46 -14.30 -2.70 3.67
CA HIS A 46 -14.75 -3.35 2.43
C HIS A 46 -16.22 -3.83 2.44
N LYS A 47 -16.91 -3.79 3.59
CA LYS A 47 -18.34 -4.12 3.71
C LYS A 47 -19.24 -2.89 3.89
N CYS A 48 -18.66 -1.70 3.91
CA CYS A 48 -19.42 -0.49 4.13
C CYS A 48 -20.42 -0.23 2.99
N ASP A 49 -21.64 0.10 3.37
CA ASP A 49 -22.66 0.64 2.47
C ASP A 49 -23.22 1.94 3.08
N PHE A 50 -22.94 3.07 2.44
CA PHE A 50 -23.44 4.38 2.85
C PHE A 50 -24.68 4.83 2.05
N TYR A 51 -25.36 3.89 1.36
CA TYR A 51 -26.60 4.17 0.65
C TYR A 51 -27.64 4.82 1.57
N ARG A 52 -28.28 5.90 1.07
CA ARG A 52 -29.26 6.71 1.80
C ARG A 52 -28.75 7.32 3.13
N SER A 53 -27.44 7.48 3.33
CA SER A 53 -26.93 8.27 4.45
C SER A 53 -26.90 9.78 4.10
N PRO A 54 -27.75 10.61 4.74
CA PRO A 54 -27.70 12.05 4.55
C PRO A 54 -26.39 12.66 5.12
N GLU A 55 -25.79 12.05 6.14
CA GLU A 55 -24.52 12.48 6.72
C GLU A 55 -23.37 12.33 5.72
N ALA A 56 -23.28 11.17 5.05
CA ALA A 56 -22.31 10.94 3.99
C ALA A 56 -22.54 11.88 2.80
N GLY A 57 -23.81 12.09 2.41
CA GLY A 57 -24.17 13.04 1.36
C GLY A 57 -23.75 14.48 1.67
N ARG A 58 -23.94 14.94 2.91
CA ARG A 58 -23.50 16.27 3.36
C ARG A 58 -21.97 16.41 3.31
N LEU A 59 -21.24 15.39 3.75
CA LEU A 59 -19.78 15.38 3.66
C LEU A 59 -19.31 15.47 2.21
N LEU A 60 -19.88 14.65 1.32
CA LEU A 60 -19.55 14.69 -0.10
C LEU A 60 -19.90 16.04 -0.75
N GLY A 61 -21.05 16.61 -0.40
CA GLY A 61 -21.47 17.93 -0.85
C GLY A 61 -20.46 19.02 -0.46
N ASN A 62 -20.04 19.06 0.80
CA ASN A 62 -19.03 20.01 1.30
C ASN A 62 -17.68 19.86 0.58
N LEU A 63 -17.30 18.64 0.19
CA LEU A 63 -16.09 18.38 -0.57
C LEU A 63 -16.20 18.92 -2.01
N MET A 64 -17.34 18.67 -2.67
CA MET A 64 -17.53 18.98 -4.09
C MET A 64 -17.90 20.45 -4.35
N GLU A 65 -18.56 21.13 -3.41
CA GLU A 65 -19.02 22.52 -3.59
C GLU A 65 -17.89 23.52 -3.83
N LYS A 66 -16.68 23.24 -3.32
CA LYS A 66 -15.53 24.14 -3.48
C LYS A 66 -14.98 24.13 -4.90
N GLY A 67 -15.18 23.04 -5.66
CA GLY A 67 -14.66 22.90 -7.02
C GLY A 67 -13.16 23.21 -7.10
N SER A 68 -12.79 24.13 -7.99
CA SER A 68 -11.41 24.60 -8.16
C SER A 68 -11.11 25.92 -7.44
N SER A 69 -12.01 26.42 -6.60
CA SER A 69 -11.84 27.71 -5.92
C SER A 69 -10.81 27.67 -4.78
N MET A 70 -10.52 26.48 -4.26
CA MET A 70 -9.64 26.25 -3.12
C MET A 70 -8.64 25.13 -3.45
N PRO A 71 -7.41 25.16 -2.91
CA PRO A 71 -6.48 24.04 -3.02
C PRO A 71 -7.10 22.74 -2.50
N TRP A 72 -6.76 21.62 -3.15
CA TRP A 72 -7.37 20.32 -2.83
C TRP A 72 -7.05 19.86 -1.40
N GLN A 73 -5.88 20.19 -0.86
CA GLN A 73 -5.47 19.85 0.50
C GLN A 73 -6.36 20.54 1.55
N GLU A 74 -6.65 21.83 1.33
CA GLU A 74 -7.53 22.60 2.22
C GLU A 74 -8.97 22.10 2.14
N THR A 75 -9.41 21.77 0.92
CA THR A 75 -10.75 21.21 0.68
C THR A 75 -10.92 19.86 1.39
N LEU A 76 -9.93 18.97 1.31
CA LEU A 76 -9.93 17.70 2.06
C LEU A 76 -9.85 17.94 3.57
N GLN A 77 -9.03 18.88 4.04
CA GLN A 77 -8.89 19.16 5.46
C GLN A 77 -10.22 19.63 6.07
N GLN A 78 -10.97 20.45 5.33
CA GLN A 78 -12.28 20.92 5.77
C GLN A 78 -13.36 19.83 5.71
N ALA A 79 -13.31 18.95 4.71
CA ALA A 79 -14.32 17.91 4.51
C ALA A 79 -14.12 16.67 5.38
N ILE A 80 -12.89 16.17 5.47
CA ILE A 80 -12.56 14.87 6.11
C ILE A 80 -11.52 14.98 7.21
N GLY A 81 -10.98 16.17 7.48
CA GLY A 81 -9.97 16.36 8.53
C GLY A 81 -8.54 15.93 8.14
N GLU A 82 -8.33 15.52 6.89
CA GLU A 82 -7.03 15.11 6.34
C GLU A 82 -6.59 16.08 5.24
N SER A 83 -5.32 16.48 5.21
CA SER A 83 -4.76 17.40 4.19
C SER A 83 -3.77 16.73 3.23
N ARG A 84 -3.42 15.47 3.48
CA ARG A 84 -2.38 14.74 2.73
C ARG A 84 -2.97 13.54 2.00
N LEU A 85 -2.30 13.13 0.94
CA LEU A 85 -2.55 11.86 0.28
C LEU A 85 -2.09 10.73 1.21
N ASP A 86 -3.02 9.84 1.61
CA ASP A 86 -2.80 8.76 2.56
C ASP A 86 -3.22 7.41 1.98
N GLY A 87 -2.25 6.51 1.85
CA GLY A 87 -2.47 5.13 1.39
C GLY A 87 -3.02 4.21 2.47
N SER A 88 -3.18 4.66 3.72
CA SER A 88 -3.64 3.80 4.80
C SER A 88 -5.06 3.29 4.58
N ALA A 89 -5.95 4.11 4.01
CA ALA A 89 -7.33 3.72 3.71
C ALA A 89 -7.42 2.63 2.63
N LEU A 90 -6.58 2.73 1.59
CA LEU A 90 -6.44 1.70 0.56
C LEU A 90 -5.98 0.39 1.20
N ARG A 91 -4.93 0.44 2.01
CA ARG A 91 -4.40 -0.76 2.68
C ARG A 91 -5.40 -1.36 3.67
N GLU A 92 -6.15 -0.53 4.39
CA GLU A 92 -7.20 -0.95 5.29
C GLU A 92 -8.31 -1.71 4.57
N TYR A 93 -8.72 -1.23 3.39
CA TYR A 93 -9.72 -1.89 2.56
C TYR A 93 -9.28 -3.30 2.16
N PHE A 94 -8.02 -3.44 1.70
CA PHE A 94 -7.47 -4.71 1.22
C PHE A 94 -6.81 -5.59 2.29
N ARG A 95 -6.74 -5.14 3.55
CA ARG A 95 -6.05 -5.87 4.63
C ARG A 95 -6.47 -7.35 4.76
N PRO A 96 -7.77 -7.71 4.73
CA PRO A 96 -8.17 -9.11 4.84
C PRO A 96 -7.68 -9.97 3.68
N LEU A 97 -7.62 -9.40 2.47
CA LEU A 97 -7.06 -10.07 1.30
C LEU A 97 -5.54 -10.19 1.41
N GLU A 98 -4.85 -9.13 1.88
CA GLU A 98 -3.41 -9.15 2.15
C GLU A 98 -3.05 -10.28 3.13
N ASP A 99 -3.79 -10.40 4.24
CA ASP A 99 -3.56 -11.42 5.26
C ASP A 99 -3.81 -12.85 4.74
N TRP A 100 -4.87 -13.03 3.95
CA TRP A 100 -5.16 -14.31 3.30
C TRP A 100 -4.07 -14.70 2.29
N LEU A 101 -3.69 -13.79 1.40
CA LEU A 101 -2.64 -14.02 0.40
C LEU A 101 -1.29 -14.36 1.04
N ARG A 102 -0.92 -13.69 2.14
CA ARG A 102 0.31 -14.02 2.88
C ARG A 102 0.30 -15.45 3.39
N THR A 103 -0.83 -15.88 3.97
CA THR A 103 -0.98 -17.24 4.50
C THR A 103 -0.96 -18.27 3.37
N GLU A 104 -1.65 -17.98 2.28
CA GLU A 104 -1.76 -18.89 1.15
C GLU A 104 -0.43 -19.06 0.42
N ASN A 105 0.29 -17.98 0.15
CA ASN A 105 1.61 -18.03 -0.48
C ASN A 105 2.61 -18.87 0.35
N LEU A 106 2.54 -18.77 1.68
CA LEU A 106 3.36 -19.60 2.57
C LEU A 106 2.94 -21.08 2.52
N ARG A 107 1.64 -21.36 2.40
CA ARG A 107 1.10 -22.71 2.33
C ARG A 107 1.47 -23.42 1.02
N THR A 108 1.47 -22.70 -0.10
CA THR A 108 1.77 -23.24 -1.43
C THR A 108 3.26 -23.13 -1.80
N GLY A 109 4.05 -22.36 -1.06
CA GLY A 109 5.47 -22.15 -1.33
C GLY A 109 5.71 -21.22 -2.52
N GLU A 110 4.78 -20.30 -2.79
CA GLU A 110 4.88 -19.35 -3.91
C GLU A 110 6.01 -18.35 -3.68
N VAL A 111 6.81 -18.14 -4.73
CA VAL A 111 7.94 -17.20 -4.70
C VAL A 111 7.42 -15.79 -4.97
N VAL A 112 7.39 -14.94 -3.94
CA VAL A 112 6.97 -13.54 -4.08
C VAL A 112 8.10 -12.71 -4.69
N GLY A 113 7.80 -12.04 -5.81
CA GLY A 113 8.71 -11.17 -6.55
C GLY A 113 8.85 -11.60 -8.00
N TRP A 114 9.77 -10.96 -8.72
CA TRP A 114 10.10 -11.30 -10.10
C TRP A 114 11.62 -11.39 -10.24
N SER A 115 12.08 -12.36 -11.04
CA SER A 115 13.47 -12.36 -11.51
C SER A 115 13.58 -11.38 -12.66
N TYR A 116 14.61 -10.54 -12.63
CA TYR A 116 14.92 -9.67 -13.76
C TYR A 116 15.59 -10.50 -14.85
N ASP A 117 15.01 -10.50 -16.06
CA ASP A 117 15.49 -11.26 -17.22
C ASP A 117 16.50 -10.46 -18.09
N GLY A 118 16.78 -9.20 -17.73
CA GLY A 118 17.83 -8.42 -18.37
C GLY A 118 17.39 -7.57 -19.57
N ASP A 119 16.19 -7.76 -20.09
CA ASP A 119 15.86 -7.27 -21.45
C ASP A 119 15.18 -5.88 -21.47
N TYR A 120 14.70 -5.40 -20.32
CA TYR A 120 14.03 -4.11 -20.24
C TYR A 120 14.90 -3.04 -19.55
N CYS A 121 15.48 -2.15 -20.38
CA CYS A 121 16.26 -0.94 -20.06
C CYS A 121 17.80 -1.03 -20.05
N LYS A 122 18.43 -1.81 -20.94
CA LYS A 122 19.89 -1.70 -21.14
C LYS A 122 20.36 -0.26 -21.47
N ARG A 123 19.57 0.50 -22.25
CA ARG A 123 19.93 1.86 -22.68
C ARG A 123 19.76 2.94 -21.59
N SER A 124 18.76 2.79 -20.72
CA SER A 124 18.40 3.80 -19.72
C SER A 124 19.25 3.69 -18.45
N ILE A 125 19.69 2.47 -18.10
CA ILE A 125 20.49 2.18 -16.90
C ILE A 125 21.95 2.64 -17.09
N GLU A 126 22.54 2.39 -18.28
CA GLU A 126 23.90 2.82 -18.62
C GLU A 126 24.03 4.36 -18.63
N THR A 127 22.97 5.08 -19.02
CA THR A 127 22.94 6.55 -19.07
C THR A 127 22.79 7.18 -17.68
N ALA A 128 22.20 6.48 -16.71
CA ALA A 128 21.92 7.00 -15.37
C ALA A 128 22.94 6.57 -14.30
N GLY A 129 23.88 5.67 -14.62
CA GLY A 129 24.90 5.20 -13.66
C GLY A 129 24.32 4.48 -12.44
N LEU A 130 23.09 3.96 -12.53
CA LEU A 130 22.39 3.31 -11.42
C LEU A 130 22.75 1.82 -11.35
N GLN A 131 23.16 1.34 -10.18
CA GLN A 131 23.30 -0.09 -9.90
C GLN A 131 21.92 -0.70 -9.66
N VAL A 132 21.47 -1.59 -10.57
CA VAL A 132 20.24 -2.34 -10.40
C VAL A 132 20.50 -3.52 -9.47
N TYR A 133 20.23 -3.35 -8.18
CA TYR A 133 20.08 -4.47 -7.26
C TYR A 133 18.73 -5.13 -7.48
N GLY A 134 18.64 -5.97 -8.51
CA GLY A 134 17.54 -6.88 -8.73
C GLY A 134 17.63 -8.06 -7.77
N SER A 135 17.00 -7.97 -6.60
CA SER A 135 16.56 -9.15 -5.83
C SER A 135 15.54 -8.73 -4.77
N GLY A 136 14.35 -9.32 -4.83
CA GLY A 136 13.27 -9.09 -3.88
C GLY A 136 13.63 -9.53 -2.47
N TYR A 137 13.40 -8.65 -1.50
CA TYR A 137 13.84 -8.80 -0.10
C TYR A 137 12.96 -9.74 0.77
N TYR A 138 11.99 -10.46 0.22
CA TYR A 138 11.05 -11.24 1.04
C TYR A 138 11.48 -12.68 1.34
N ASN A 139 12.39 -13.27 0.55
CA ASN A 139 12.80 -14.68 0.72
C ASN A 139 14.17 -14.86 1.41
N SER A 140 14.91 -13.80 1.71
CA SER A 140 16.20 -13.90 2.42
C SER A 140 16.06 -14.08 3.93
N ALA A 141 14.85 -14.01 4.50
CA ALA A 141 14.62 -14.26 5.93
C ALA A 141 14.87 -15.74 6.33
N LEU A 142 14.76 -16.67 5.39
CA LEU A 142 15.02 -18.10 5.63
C LEU A 142 16.51 -18.39 5.93
N SER A 143 17.45 -17.58 5.42
CA SER A 143 18.89 -17.81 5.69
C SER A 143 19.32 -17.32 7.07
N VAL A 144 18.67 -16.28 7.61
CA VAL A 144 18.99 -15.69 8.92
C VAL A 144 18.52 -16.57 10.08
N LEU A 145 17.32 -17.16 9.97
CA LEU A 145 16.83 -18.11 10.97
C LEU A 145 17.69 -19.39 11.00
N GLN A 146 18.11 -19.88 9.82
CA GLN A 146 18.90 -21.11 9.71
C GLN A 146 20.32 -20.96 10.30
N THR A 147 20.96 -19.79 10.15
CA THR A 147 22.28 -19.53 10.78
C THR A 147 22.18 -19.37 12.29
N SER A 148 21.10 -18.77 12.80
CA SER A 148 20.91 -18.59 14.25
C SER A 148 20.76 -19.92 15.01
N CYS A 149 20.04 -20.89 14.45
CA CYS A 149 19.84 -22.20 15.09
C CYS A 149 21.14 -23.01 15.22
N VAL A 150 22.04 -22.95 14.22
CA VAL A 150 23.31 -23.71 14.24
C VAL A 150 24.29 -23.16 15.29
N LEU A 151 24.30 -21.84 15.50
CA LEU A 151 25.12 -21.24 16.53
C LEU A 151 24.62 -21.58 17.94
N VAL A 152 23.30 -21.62 18.15
CA VAL A 152 22.74 -21.99 19.45
C VAL A 152 23.02 -23.46 19.78
N THR A 153 22.89 -24.38 18.82
CA THR A 153 23.15 -25.80 19.08
C THR A 153 24.62 -26.09 19.35
N THR A 154 25.54 -25.43 18.65
CA THR A 154 26.99 -25.59 18.88
C THR A 154 27.44 -24.99 20.20
N ILE A 155 26.89 -23.84 20.60
CA ILE A 155 27.16 -23.23 21.92
C ILE A 155 26.64 -24.13 23.05
N VAL A 156 25.40 -24.62 22.93
CA VAL A 156 24.81 -25.52 23.95
C VAL A 156 25.62 -26.81 24.06
N PHE A 157 26.02 -27.42 22.94
CA PHE A 157 26.84 -28.63 22.94
C PHE A 157 28.21 -28.41 23.60
N SER A 158 28.87 -27.29 23.29
CA SER A 158 30.17 -26.93 23.89
C SER A 158 30.06 -26.68 25.40
N ILE A 159 29.00 -26.00 25.84
CA ILE A 159 28.73 -25.76 27.27
C ILE A 159 28.44 -27.09 27.98
N THR A 160 27.65 -27.99 27.39
CA THR A 160 27.39 -29.32 28.00
C THR A 160 28.61 -30.22 28.08
N MET A 161 29.59 -30.05 27.18
CA MET A 161 30.85 -30.79 27.22
C MET A 161 31.85 -30.23 28.24
N LEU A 162 31.78 -28.93 28.55
CA LEU A 162 32.59 -28.27 29.59
C LEU A 162 32.06 -28.52 31.02
N LEU A 163 30.78 -28.84 31.14
CA LEU A 163 30.11 -29.14 32.42
C LEU A 163 30.12 -30.64 32.79
N ARG A 164 30.83 -31.47 32.01
CA ARG A 164 30.97 -32.91 32.22
C ARG A 164 32.44 -33.28 32.38
#